data_AF-A0A6A5U116-F1
#
_entry.id   AF-A0A6A5U116-F1
#
_cell.length_a   1.000
_cell.length_b   1.000
_cell.length_c   1.000
_cell.angle_alpha   90.00
_cell.angle_beta   90.00
_cell.angle_gamma   90.00
#
_symmetry.space_group_name_H-M   'P 1'
#
loop_
_entity.id
_entity.type
_entity.pdbx_description
1 polymer ?
#
loop_
_entity_poly.entity_id
_entity_poly.type
_entity_poly.pdbx_seq_one_letter_code
_entity_poly.pdbx_strand_id
1 'polypeptide(L)'
;MMRQRPDYLENFGMELHRQSFRLSPFVHLTTTPISSSSHISSIWHIAPRNNIDMAKSCDSPSASDPSPNTPTVYGLSVNTFSQCAHWSSPLDIVTIKHACCRKFYACISCHNALETHTGRVWPRNEREEKAVLCGQCKHLLSIDEYMNSGSRCTNMDCKGAFNPGCRNHWAFYFELNEEEGK
;
A
#
# COMPACT_ATOMS: atom_id res chain seq x y z
N MET A 1 2.41 40.05 -22.96
CA MET A 1 1.42 40.18 -21.88
C MET A 1 1.36 38.86 -21.13
N MET A 2 2.08 38.81 -20.02
CA MET A 2 2.18 37.64 -19.13
C MET A 2 0.85 37.49 -18.39
N ARG A 3 0.12 36.40 -18.62
CA ARG A 3 -1.02 36.05 -17.76
C ARG A 3 -0.48 35.46 -16.47
N GLN A 4 -0.58 36.23 -15.40
CA GLN A 4 -0.33 35.80 -14.03
C GLN A 4 -1.26 34.61 -13.72
N ARG A 5 -0.68 33.51 -13.22
CA ARG A 5 -1.45 32.39 -12.65
C ARG A 5 -1.81 32.78 -11.21
N PRO A 6 -3.05 32.56 -10.75
CA PRO A 6 -3.41 32.84 -9.37
C PRO A 6 -2.77 31.83 -8.40
N ASP A 7 -2.30 32.37 -7.29
CA ASP A 7 -1.59 31.69 -6.21
C ASP A 7 -2.55 30.77 -5.44
N TYR A 8 -2.45 29.46 -5.68
CA TYR A 8 -3.18 28.41 -4.95
C TYR A 8 -2.40 27.96 -3.70
N LEU A 9 -2.08 28.90 -2.83
CA LEU A 9 -1.46 28.63 -1.53
C LEU A 9 -2.16 29.43 -0.43
N GLU A 10 -3.43 29.14 -0.18
CA GLU A 10 -4.09 29.46 1.09
C GLU A 10 -5.44 28.73 1.14
N ASN A 11 -5.43 27.52 1.74
CA ASN A 11 -6.52 26.93 2.53
C ASN A 11 -6.40 25.40 2.56
N PHE A 12 -5.60 24.89 3.48
CA PHE A 12 -5.91 23.62 4.13
C PHE A 12 -5.63 23.78 5.63
N GLY A 13 -6.63 24.30 6.33
CA GLY A 13 -6.72 24.19 7.77
C GLY A 13 -6.76 22.73 8.16
N MET A 14 -5.78 22.31 8.94
CA MET A 14 -5.72 21.00 9.59
C MET A 14 -6.81 20.92 10.66
N GLU A 15 -8.04 20.56 10.28
CA GLU A 15 -9.09 20.20 11.23
C GLU A 15 -8.87 18.75 11.68
N LEU A 16 -8.19 18.56 12.81
CA LEU A 16 -8.07 17.26 13.48
C LEU A 16 -9.46 16.84 14.01
N HIS A 17 -10.27 16.23 13.15
CA HIS A 17 -11.54 15.66 13.56
C HIS A 17 -11.29 14.37 14.35
N ARG A 18 -11.24 14.50 15.68
CA ARG A 18 -11.16 13.41 16.65
C ARG A 18 -12.44 12.57 16.56
N GLN A 19 -12.44 11.56 15.70
CA GLN A 19 -13.52 10.59 15.67
C GLN A 19 -13.57 9.86 17.02
N SER A 20 -14.69 10.02 17.70
CA SER A 20 -14.96 9.42 19.01
C SER A 20 -15.29 7.94 18.78
N PHE A 21 -14.41 7.04 19.19
CA PHE A 21 -14.67 5.60 19.22
C PHE A 21 -15.83 5.32 20.18
N ARG A 22 -17.01 4.97 19.64
CA ARG A 22 -18.06 4.31 20.43
C ARG A 22 -17.58 2.90 20.74
N LEU A 23 -17.28 2.64 22.01
CA LEU A 23 -16.96 1.32 22.52
C LEU A 23 -18.23 0.45 22.46
N SER A 24 -18.17 -0.66 21.72
CA SER A 24 -19.17 -1.74 21.80
C SER A 24 -19.04 -2.48 23.14
N PRO A 25 -20.15 -2.98 23.72
CA PRO A 25 -20.12 -3.67 24.99
C PRO A 25 -19.46 -5.05 24.86
N PHE A 26 -18.60 -5.35 25.84
CA PHE A 26 -17.97 -6.64 26.10
C PHE A 26 -19.02 -7.76 26.15
N VAL A 27 -18.86 -8.78 25.31
CA VAL A 27 -19.51 -10.09 25.51
C VAL A 27 -18.64 -10.91 26.47
N HIS A 28 -19.22 -11.23 27.63
CA HIS A 28 -18.63 -12.05 28.68
C HIS A 28 -18.57 -13.51 28.19
N LEU A 29 -17.36 -14.05 27.99
CA LEU A 29 -17.14 -15.48 27.85
C LEU A 29 -16.97 -16.09 29.25
N THR A 30 -17.92 -16.92 29.66
CA THR A 30 -17.87 -17.66 30.91
C THR A 30 -16.94 -18.87 30.78
N THR A 31 -15.88 -18.89 31.56
CA THR A 31 -14.99 -20.04 31.79
C THR A 31 -15.71 -21.17 32.53
N THR A 32 -15.64 -22.39 32.01
CA THR A 32 -15.98 -23.62 32.74
C THR A 32 -14.71 -24.30 33.29
N PRO A 33 -14.81 -25.02 34.42
CA PRO A 33 -13.65 -25.42 35.21
C PRO A 33 -13.04 -26.77 34.81
N ILE A 34 -11.75 -26.86 35.08
CA ILE A 34 -10.84 -27.99 34.94
C ILE A 34 -11.19 -29.05 36.00
N SER A 35 -11.29 -30.31 35.59
CA SER A 35 -11.35 -31.47 36.51
C SER A 35 -10.12 -32.35 36.33
N SER A 36 -9.37 -32.47 37.42
CA SER A 36 -8.22 -33.34 37.66
C SER A 36 -8.63 -34.80 37.84
N SER A 37 -7.76 -35.75 37.46
CA SER A 37 -7.19 -36.78 38.37
C SER A 37 -6.37 -37.86 37.65
N SER A 38 -5.13 -38.01 38.13
CA SER A 38 -4.46 -39.24 38.58
C SER A 38 -4.10 -40.41 37.64
N HIS A 39 -2.79 -40.52 37.36
CA HIS A 39 -1.88 -41.69 37.49
C HIS A 39 -2.36 -43.11 37.10
N ILE A 40 -1.57 -43.82 36.27
CA ILE A 40 -0.74 -44.96 36.68
C ILE A 40 0.21 -45.39 35.54
N SER A 41 1.31 -45.97 36.00
CA SER A 41 2.57 -46.33 35.38
C SER A 41 2.54 -47.51 34.39
N SER A 42 3.63 -47.57 33.60
CA SER A 42 4.33 -48.77 33.12
C SER A 42 3.85 -49.40 31.79
N ILE A 43 4.74 -49.43 30.79
CA ILE A 43 5.54 -50.61 30.42
C ILE A 43 6.43 -50.25 29.22
N TRP A 44 7.73 -50.52 29.37
CA TRP A 44 8.74 -50.49 28.32
C TRP A 44 8.52 -51.64 27.32
N HIS A 45 8.43 -51.34 26.03
CA HIS A 45 8.72 -52.31 24.97
C HIS A 45 9.78 -51.73 24.03
N ILE A 46 10.91 -52.42 23.96
CA ILE A 46 11.99 -52.23 23.00
C ILE A 46 11.70 -53.15 21.81
N ALA A 47 11.78 -52.63 20.58
CA ALA A 47 11.98 -53.39 19.35
C ALA A 47 12.52 -52.44 18.25
N PRO A 48 13.20 -52.93 17.19
CA PRO A 48 14.52 -52.44 16.80
C PRO A 48 14.57 -51.50 15.58
N ARG A 49 15.78 -50.96 15.37
CA ARG A 49 16.23 -50.10 14.26
C ARG A 49 16.00 -50.71 12.87
N ASN A 50 15.60 -49.88 11.90
CA ASN A 50 16.38 -49.51 10.70
C ASN A 50 15.47 -48.88 9.64
N ASN A 51 15.67 -47.59 9.31
CA ASN A 51 16.17 -47.19 7.99
C ASN A 51 16.39 -45.66 7.94
N ILE A 52 17.63 -45.29 7.67
CA ILE A 52 18.07 -44.21 6.77
C ILE A 52 16.93 -43.53 5.96
N ASP A 53 16.77 -42.21 6.14
CA ASP A 53 17.02 -41.26 5.06
C ASP A 53 16.97 -39.81 5.58
N MET A 54 17.93 -39.02 5.10
CA MET A 54 18.09 -37.59 5.33
C MET A 54 16.78 -36.82 5.10
N ALA A 55 16.15 -36.34 6.18
CA ALA A 55 15.30 -35.16 6.10
C ALA A 55 16.22 -33.93 5.96
N LYS A 56 16.67 -33.68 4.73
CA LYS A 56 17.13 -32.36 4.32
C LYS A 56 15.99 -31.38 4.56
N SER A 57 16.27 -30.40 5.40
CA SER A 57 15.54 -29.13 5.55
C SER A 57 14.82 -28.75 4.27
N CYS A 58 13.49 -28.80 4.29
CA CYS A 58 12.68 -28.03 3.35
C CYS A 58 12.57 -26.62 3.93
N ASP A 59 13.63 -25.83 3.73
CA ASP A 59 13.55 -24.39 3.84
C ASP A 59 12.45 -23.91 2.90
N SER A 60 11.32 -23.57 3.50
CA SER A 60 10.24 -22.86 2.83
C SER A 60 10.78 -21.51 2.40
N PRO A 61 10.53 -21.04 1.17
CA PRO A 61 10.96 -19.70 0.77
C PRO A 61 10.27 -18.69 1.68
N SER A 62 11.09 -18.04 2.51
CA SER A 62 10.69 -16.94 3.38
C SER A 62 10.05 -15.85 2.53
N ALA A 63 8.80 -15.53 2.82
CA ALA A 63 8.08 -14.39 2.26
C ALA A 63 8.70 -13.08 2.81
N SER A 64 9.86 -12.66 2.30
CA SER A 64 10.38 -11.33 2.61
C SER A 64 11.46 -10.76 1.69
N ASP A 65 12.02 -11.51 0.73
CA ASP A 65 12.97 -10.89 -0.19
C ASP A 65 12.25 -10.10 -1.29
N PRO A 66 12.36 -8.74 -1.31
CA PRO A 66 11.84 -7.96 -2.42
C PRO A 66 12.62 -8.36 -3.68
N SER A 67 11.89 -8.81 -4.71
CA SER A 67 12.45 -9.06 -6.04
C SER A 67 13.29 -7.85 -6.48
N PRO A 68 14.51 -8.05 -7.00
CA PRO A 68 15.50 -7.00 -7.29
C PRO A 68 15.05 -5.93 -8.30
N ASN A 69 13.84 -6.06 -8.86
CA ASN A 69 13.29 -5.16 -9.88
C ASN A 69 12.13 -4.28 -9.37
N THR A 70 11.84 -4.27 -8.07
CA THR A 70 10.76 -3.43 -7.52
C THR A 70 11.22 -1.98 -7.37
N PRO A 71 10.49 -0.97 -7.91
CA PRO A 71 10.84 0.43 -7.74
C PRO A 71 10.92 0.84 -6.27
N THR A 72 11.93 1.65 -5.92
CA THR A 72 12.03 2.28 -4.60
C THR A 72 10.91 3.29 -4.40
N VAL A 73 10.18 3.17 -3.29
CA VAL A 73 9.11 4.11 -2.90
C VAL A 73 9.61 5.04 -1.80
N TYR A 74 9.47 6.34 -2.03
CA TYR A 74 9.86 7.40 -1.11
C TYR A 74 8.63 7.94 -0.36
N GLY A 75 8.85 8.35 0.89
CA GLY A 75 7.84 9.04 1.69
C GLY A 75 8.13 8.99 3.18
N LEU A 76 7.27 9.65 3.95
CA LEU A 76 7.35 9.68 5.41
C LEU A 76 6.62 8.46 5.99
N SER A 77 7.32 7.66 6.79
CA SER A 77 6.77 6.46 7.44
C SER A 77 6.12 5.48 6.47
N VAL A 78 6.76 5.22 5.32
CA VAL A 78 6.21 4.35 4.28
C VAL A 78 6.26 2.89 4.72
N ASN A 79 5.13 2.18 4.61
CA ASN A 79 5.07 0.75 4.89
C ASN A 79 5.16 -0.11 3.62
N THR A 80 5.10 -1.43 3.78
CA THR A 80 5.21 -2.40 2.68
C THR A 80 4.09 -2.27 1.65
N PHE A 81 2.93 -1.69 1.99
CA PHE A 81 1.81 -1.42 1.08
C PHE A 81 1.85 -0.01 0.47
N SER A 82 2.94 0.73 0.67
CA SER A 82 3.15 2.11 0.23
C SER A 82 2.27 3.18 0.88
N GLN A 83 1.56 2.84 1.95
CA GLN A 83 0.87 3.81 2.79
C GLN A 83 1.90 4.68 3.52
N CYS A 84 1.57 5.94 3.79
CA CYS A 84 2.47 6.92 4.41
C CYS A 84 1.81 7.64 5.59
N ALA A 85 2.56 8.50 6.27
CA ALA A 85 2.07 9.31 7.40
C ALA A 85 0.85 10.22 7.04
N HIS A 86 0.64 10.54 5.78
CA HIS A 86 -0.48 11.37 5.32
C HIS A 86 -1.73 10.55 4.97
N TRP A 87 -1.55 9.37 4.37
CA TRP A 87 -2.62 8.52 3.83
C TRP A 87 -2.32 7.07 4.13
N SER A 88 -3.17 6.43 4.93
CA SER A 88 -2.92 5.09 5.48
C SER A 88 -4.16 4.21 5.62
N SER A 89 -5.25 4.51 4.91
CA SER A 89 -6.36 3.57 4.81
C SER A 89 -5.95 2.33 4.01
N PRO A 90 -6.64 1.19 4.16
CA PRO A 90 -6.37 -0.02 3.37
C PRO A 90 -6.41 0.17 1.85
N LEU A 91 -7.02 1.27 1.37
CA LEU A 91 -7.12 1.61 -0.05
C LEU A 91 -6.02 2.57 -0.54
N ASP A 92 -5.25 3.17 0.36
CA ASP A 92 -4.16 4.11 0.06
C ASP A 92 -2.87 3.37 -0.33
N ILE A 93 -3.00 2.52 -1.34
CA ILE A 93 -1.96 1.62 -1.83
C ILE A 93 -1.53 1.97 -3.26
N VAL A 94 -1.65 3.24 -3.63
CA VAL A 94 -1.22 3.75 -4.94
C VAL A 94 -0.02 4.65 -4.74
N THR A 95 1.09 4.32 -5.41
CA THR A 95 2.28 5.16 -5.48
C THR A 95 2.43 5.71 -6.88
N ILE A 96 2.80 6.99 -7.02
CA ILE A 96 2.94 7.64 -8.33
C ILE A 96 4.39 8.08 -8.54
N LYS A 97 4.92 7.79 -9.73
CA LYS A 97 6.19 8.34 -10.24
C LYS A 97 5.95 9.79 -10.63
N HIS A 98 6.68 10.71 -10.01
CA HIS A 98 6.54 12.14 -10.32
C HIS A 98 7.29 12.50 -11.60
N ALA A 99 6.64 13.25 -12.50
CA ALA A 99 7.23 13.62 -13.80
C ALA A 99 8.51 14.46 -13.66
N CYS A 100 8.60 15.25 -12.58
CA CYS A 100 9.71 16.16 -12.34
C CYS A 100 11.05 15.47 -12.06
N CYS A 101 11.04 14.37 -11.31
CA CYS A 101 12.24 13.71 -10.80
C CYS A 101 12.31 12.21 -11.08
N ARG A 102 11.26 11.63 -11.69
CA ARG A 102 11.14 10.21 -12.02
C ARG A 102 11.24 9.25 -10.83
N LYS A 103 11.05 9.75 -9.60
CA LYS A 103 10.97 8.97 -8.35
C LYS A 103 9.52 8.63 -8.02
N PHE A 104 9.31 7.47 -7.41
CA PHE A 104 8.01 7.03 -6.91
C PHE A 104 7.78 7.53 -5.49
N TYR A 105 6.76 8.34 -5.27
CA TYR A 105 6.36 8.81 -3.95
C TYR A 105 5.01 8.22 -3.55
N ALA A 106 4.87 7.90 -2.26
CA ALA A 106 3.62 7.40 -1.69
C ALA A 106 2.46 8.41 -1.86
N CYS A 107 2.76 9.72 -1.85
CA CYS A 107 1.79 10.76 -2.19
C CYS A 107 2.49 12.11 -2.50
N ILE A 108 1.72 13.08 -3.00
CA ILE A 108 2.16 14.44 -3.33
C ILE A 108 2.71 15.19 -2.11
N SER A 109 2.09 15.02 -0.93
CA SER A 109 2.57 15.65 0.30
C SER A 109 3.94 15.11 0.72
N CYS A 110 4.19 13.81 0.49
CA CYS A 110 5.52 13.22 0.70
C CYS A 110 6.56 13.77 -0.29
N HIS A 111 6.19 13.94 -1.56
CA HIS A 111 7.07 14.58 -2.54
C HIS A 111 7.44 16.00 -2.10
N ASN A 112 6.45 16.83 -1.81
CA ASN A 112 6.66 18.23 -1.44
C ASN A 112 7.48 18.40 -0.16
N ALA A 113 7.38 17.45 0.78
CA ALA A 113 8.16 17.47 2.02
C ALA A 113 9.62 17.03 1.83
N LEU A 114 9.91 16.20 0.82
CA LEU A 114 11.21 15.53 0.65
C LEU A 114 12.02 16.05 -0.54
N GLU A 115 11.44 16.89 -1.37
CA GLU A 115 12.09 17.47 -2.55
C GLU A 115 12.19 18.98 -2.45
N THR A 116 13.27 19.54 -2.99
CA THR A 116 13.52 20.99 -3.00
C THR A 116 12.92 21.70 -4.22
N HIS A 117 12.19 20.95 -5.06
CA HIS A 117 11.62 21.45 -6.31
C HIS A 117 10.11 21.24 -6.35
N THR A 118 9.43 22.10 -7.10
CA THR A 118 7.99 22.00 -7.31
C THR A 118 7.66 20.81 -8.23
N GLY A 119 6.56 20.12 -7.92
CA GLY A 119 6.05 19.03 -8.76
C GLY A 119 5.76 19.47 -10.20
N ARG A 120 5.94 18.54 -11.14
CA ARG A 120 5.47 18.66 -12.52
C ARG A 120 4.45 17.57 -12.79
N VAL A 121 3.45 17.90 -13.60
CA VAL A 121 2.44 16.93 -14.06
C VAL A 121 2.93 16.22 -15.32
N TRP A 122 2.51 14.96 -15.50
CA TRP A 122 2.68 14.23 -16.75
C TRP A 122 1.75 14.82 -17.82
N PRO A 123 2.29 15.21 -18.99
CA PRO A 123 1.47 15.69 -20.08
C PRO A 123 0.67 14.52 -20.69
N ARG A 124 -0.45 14.83 -21.34
CA ARG A 124 -1.35 13.81 -21.89
C ARG A 124 -0.66 12.85 -22.88
N ASN A 125 0.26 13.36 -23.69
CA ASN A 125 1.00 12.58 -24.69
C ASN A 125 2.10 11.67 -24.09
N GLU A 126 2.29 11.67 -22.77
CA GLU A 126 3.25 10.79 -22.08
C GLU A 126 2.58 9.81 -21.11
N ARG A 127 1.25 9.67 -21.15
CA ARG A 127 0.49 8.84 -20.19
C ARG A 127 0.61 7.33 -20.37
N GLU A 128 1.27 6.89 -21.43
CA GLU A 128 1.68 5.48 -21.58
C GLU A 128 2.82 5.08 -20.63
N GLU A 129 3.52 6.04 -20.00
CA GLU A 129 4.56 5.76 -19.02
C GLU A 129 4.03 4.92 -17.86
N LYS A 130 4.78 3.86 -17.52
CA LYS A 130 4.58 3.04 -16.32
C LYS A 130 4.96 3.82 -15.05
N ALA A 131 4.03 4.67 -14.61
CA ALA A 131 4.21 5.63 -13.54
C ALA A 131 3.35 5.36 -12.30
N VAL A 132 2.47 4.34 -12.30
CA VAL A 132 1.60 4.06 -11.16
C VAL A 132 1.89 2.67 -10.62
N LEU A 133 2.32 2.58 -9.37
CA LEU A 133 2.69 1.32 -8.71
C LEU A 133 1.59 0.89 -7.72
N CYS A 134 1.13 -0.34 -7.86
CA CYS A 134 0.24 -0.97 -6.90
C CYS A 134 1.04 -1.40 -5.65
N GLY A 135 0.70 -0.85 -4.49
CA GLY A 135 1.30 -1.17 -3.20
C GLY A 135 1.11 -2.62 -2.78
N GLN A 136 0.01 -3.27 -3.19
CA GLN A 136 -0.32 -4.66 -2.86
C GLN A 136 0.55 -5.67 -3.63
N CYS A 137 0.59 -5.57 -4.96
CA CYS A 137 1.21 -6.59 -5.81
C CYS A 137 2.44 -6.10 -6.58
N LYS A 138 2.83 -4.83 -6.40
CA LYS A 138 3.95 -4.17 -7.09
C LYS A 138 3.82 -4.12 -8.62
N HIS A 139 2.63 -4.39 -9.16
CA HIS A 139 2.36 -4.19 -10.58
C HIS A 139 2.46 -2.71 -10.94
N LEU A 140 3.17 -2.43 -12.04
CA LEU A 140 3.26 -1.12 -12.64
C LEU A 140 2.20 -0.95 -13.72
N LEU A 141 1.33 0.03 -13.51
CA LEU A 141 0.33 0.49 -14.46
C LEU A 141 0.87 1.72 -15.19
N SER A 142 0.45 1.89 -16.44
CA SER A 142 0.54 3.18 -17.10
C SER A 142 -0.41 4.18 -16.44
N ILE A 143 -0.21 5.47 -16.70
CA ILE A 143 -1.11 6.50 -16.19
C ILE A 143 -2.52 6.28 -16.75
N ASP A 144 -2.64 6.01 -18.05
CA ASP A 144 -3.93 5.74 -18.68
C ASP A 144 -4.59 4.47 -18.16
N GLU A 145 -3.84 3.39 -17.93
CA GLU A 145 -4.37 2.17 -17.31
C GLU A 145 -4.94 2.46 -15.91
N TYR A 146 -4.23 3.25 -15.09
CA TYR A 146 -4.69 3.64 -13.76
C TYR A 146 -5.94 4.52 -13.80
N MET A 147 -5.93 5.57 -14.63
CA MET A 147 -7.06 6.52 -14.73
C MET A 147 -8.35 5.83 -15.22
N ASN A 148 -8.22 4.81 -16.08
CA ASN A 148 -9.34 4.03 -16.61
C ASN A 148 -9.67 2.75 -15.81
N SER A 149 -8.96 2.51 -14.70
CA SER A 149 -9.06 1.22 -13.97
C SER A 149 -10.35 1.02 -13.16
N GLY A 150 -11.14 2.07 -12.96
CA GLY A 150 -12.24 2.04 -11.99
C GLY A 150 -11.75 1.94 -10.54
N SER A 151 -10.59 2.52 -10.22
CA SER A 151 -9.93 2.47 -8.91
C SER A 151 -9.56 1.05 -8.47
N ARG A 152 -8.99 0.25 -9.37
CA ARG A 152 -8.56 -1.12 -9.07
C ARG A 152 -7.26 -1.47 -9.78
N CYS A 153 -6.50 -2.40 -9.22
CA CYS A 153 -5.33 -2.94 -9.92
C CYS A 153 -5.75 -3.68 -11.19
N THR A 154 -5.07 -3.42 -12.32
CA THR A 154 -5.33 -4.08 -13.61
C THR A 154 -4.76 -5.50 -13.65
N ASN A 155 -3.75 -5.82 -12.84
CA ASN A 155 -3.22 -7.17 -12.68
C ASN A 155 -4.32 -8.15 -12.20
N MET A 156 -4.54 -9.22 -12.96
CA MET A 156 -5.57 -10.24 -12.74
C MET A 156 -5.40 -11.00 -11.42
N ASP A 157 -4.17 -11.23 -10.98
CA ASP A 157 -3.91 -11.98 -9.74
C ASP A 157 -4.04 -11.11 -8.48
N CYS A 158 -4.19 -9.79 -8.66
CA CYS A 158 -4.31 -8.84 -7.55
C CYS A 158 -5.72 -8.28 -7.46
N LYS A 159 -6.16 -7.55 -8.50
CA LYS A 159 -7.45 -6.82 -8.53
C LYS A 159 -7.77 -6.02 -7.26
N GLY A 160 -6.75 -5.62 -6.50
CA GLY A 160 -6.89 -4.87 -5.25
C GLY A 160 -7.59 -3.52 -5.50
N ALA A 161 -8.40 -3.09 -4.53
CA ALA A 161 -9.09 -1.80 -4.61
C ALA A 161 -8.14 -0.66 -4.24
N PHE A 162 -8.24 0.43 -5.01
CA PHE A 162 -7.58 1.70 -4.73
C PHE A 162 -8.59 2.68 -4.15
N ASN A 163 -8.09 3.70 -3.44
CA ASN A 163 -8.95 4.74 -2.91
C ASN A 163 -9.54 5.58 -4.06
N PRO A 164 -10.87 5.58 -4.29
CA PRO A 164 -11.47 6.39 -5.36
C PRO A 164 -11.28 7.89 -5.13
N GLY A 165 -11.07 8.32 -3.89
CA GLY A 165 -10.73 9.69 -3.52
C GLY A 165 -9.40 10.18 -4.10
N CYS A 166 -8.50 9.28 -4.55
CA CYS A 166 -7.27 9.67 -5.24
C CYS A 166 -7.53 10.51 -6.51
N ARG A 167 -8.71 10.36 -7.14
CA ARG A 167 -9.13 11.16 -8.30
C ARG A 167 -9.10 12.66 -8.01
N ASN A 168 -9.45 13.06 -6.79
CA ASN A 168 -9.46 14.47 -6.38
C ASN A 168 -8.06 15.11 -6.38
N HIS A 169 -7.01 14.30 -6.50
CA HIS A 169 -5.61 14.74 -6.52
C HIS A 169 -4.95 14.59 -7.88
N TRP A 170 -5.65 14.11 -8.91
CA TRP A 170 -5.05 13.83 -10.22
C TRP A 170 -4.39 15.06 -10.84
N ALA A 171 -4.94 16.26 -10.65
CA ALA A 171 -4.38 17.51 -11.16
C ALA A 171 -2.96 17.82 -10.64
N PHE A 172 -2.53 17.22 -9.53
CA PHE A 172 -1.16 17.35 -9.03
C PHE A 172 -0.16 16.44 -9.75
N TYR A 173 -0.64 15.42 -10.47
CA TYR A 173 0.20 14.41 -11.12
C TYR A 173 0.05 14.39 -12.64
N PHE A 174 -1.13 14.70 -13.18
CA PHE A 174 -1.48 14.48 -14.58
C PHE A 174 -2.14 15.73 -15.17
N GLU A 175 -1.82 16.06 -16.42
CA GLU A 175 -2.54 17.08 -17.19
C GLU A 175 -3.94 16.57 -17.55
N LEU A 176 -5.00 17.14 -17.01
CA LEU A 176 -6.38 16.67 -17.21
C LEU A 176 -7.09 17.35 -18.39
N ASN A 177 -8.05 16.65 -19.01
CA ASN A 177 -9.07 17.30 -19.84
C ASN A 177 -10.25 17.82 -18.99
N GLU A 178 -11.21 18.49 -19.62
CA GLU A 178 -12.37 19.08 -18.93
C GLU A 178 -13.31 18.04 -18.28
N GLU A 179 -13.29 16.79 -18.73
CA GLU A 179 -14.13 15.70 -18.20
C GLU A 179 -13.46 15.01 -17.01
N GLU A 180 -12.15 14.81 -17.08
CA GLU A 180 -11.32 14.20 -16.05
C GLU A 180 -11.09 15.13 -14.85
N GLY A 181 -11.17 16.44 -15.06
CA GLY A 181 -11.00 17.46 -14.02
C GLY A 181 -12.26 17.81 -13.22
N LYS A 182 -13.39 17.18 -13.52
CA LYS A 182 -14.67 17.32 -12.80
C LYS A 182 -14.81 16.23 -11.74
#